data_AF-A0A2W5F7Z2-F1
#
_entry.id   AF-A0A2W5F7Z2-F1
#
_cell.length_a   1.000
_cell.length_b   1.000
_cell.length_c   1.000
_cell.angle_alpha   90.00
_cell.angle_beta   90.00
_cell.angle_gamma   90.00
#
_symmetry.space_group_name_H-M   'P 1'
#
loop_
_entity.id
_entity.type
_entity.pdbx_description
1 polymer ?
#
loop_
_entity_poly.entity_id
_entity_poly.type
_entity_poly.pdbx_seq_one_letter_code
_entity_poly.pdbx_strand_id
1 'polypeptide(L)'
;MTHFLGNLFFWFFVFIVLLQLFYYLFFFVRLAFYKEKEVLESQEYPVSVVVCARDEAGNLVKSLPGILLQKYQTTHEVVLVNDNSVDDTKYLLEEFQKTFKQLRVLPLTQEGKLIPGKKFPLSMGIRTAKYDVLLLSDADCMPASEYWIQKMQEGYKKGIDIVLGYGAYQKKKGFLNKLIRFETFHTALQYLSYALAGIPYMGVGRNLSYKRNIFMESKGFASINHIPGGDDDLFINKIATKTNTAIVIHKDAHTISEPKTTWTEWRKQKNRHYTTAKYYKPKFKFLLGLYSAGCFLVYPLALLSIIFYGWKAVLVLLVVRWLLLAFVWKKSMEKLNESDLWSYFLLFDFWNCLYYLLFLPSVFKKPAKSWK
;
A
#
# COMPACT_ATOMS: atom_id res chain seq x y z
N MET A 1 -37.13 20.75 -23.03
CA MET A 1 -36.71 19.59 -22.20
C MET A 1 -35.26 19.20 -22.44
N THR A 2 -34.84 19.02 -23.70
CA THR A 2 -33.45 18.70 -24.10
C THR A 2 -32.41 19.71 -23.63
N HIS A 3 -32.67 21.02 -23.75
CA HIS A 3 -31.76 22.05 -23.25
C HIS A 3 -31.58 22.04 -21.72
N PHE A 4 -32.64 21.73 -20.96
CA PHE A 4 -32.56 21.63 -19.50
C PHE A 4 -31.72 20.42 -19.07
N LEU A 5 -31.99 19.25 -19.67
CA LEU A 5 -31.23 18.02 -19.44
C LEU A 5 -29.75 18.17 -19.85
N GLY A 6 -29.48 18.82 -20.97
CA GLY A 6 -28.11 19.11 -21.42
C GLY A 6 -27.34 19.97 -20.43
N ASN A 7 -27.94 21.07 -19.96
CA ASN A 7 -27.35 21.92 -18.92
C ASN A 7 -27.09 21.14 -17.63
N LEU A 8 -28.04 20.30 -17.20
CA LEU A 8 -27.89 19.48 -15.99
C LEU A 8 -26.70 18.52 -16.08
N PHE A 9 -26.59 17.74 -17.16
CA PHE A 9 -25.47 16.82 -17.36
C PHE A 9 -24.14 17.56 -17.43
N PHE A 10 -24.10 18.69 -18.13
CA PHE A 10 -22.90 19.51 -18.25
C PHE A 10 -22.43 20.05 -16.88
N TRP A 11 -23.32 20.62 -16.07
CA TRP A 11 -22.95 21.13 -14.75
C TRP A 11 -22.52 20.02 -13.78
N PHE A 12 -23.14 18.84 -13.85
CA PHE A 12 -22.67 17.66 -13.12
C PHE A 12 -21.29 17.21 -13.59
N PHE A 13 -21.05 17.20 -14.91
CA PHE A 13 -19.73 16.90 -15.46
C PHE A 13 -18.68 17.90 -14.98
N VAL A 14 -18.97 19.21 -15.02
CA VAL A 14 -18.09 20.26 -14.49
C VAL A 14 -17.78 20.02 -13.01
N PHE A 15 -18.79 19.72 -12.19
CA PHE A 15 -18.61 19.41 -10.77
C PHE A 15 -17.66 18.21 -10.57
N ILE A 16 -17.84 17.13 -11.33
CA ILE A 16 -16.96 15.96 -11.25
C ILE A 16 -15.52 16.28 -11.71
N VAL A 17 -15.35 17.09 -12.75
CA VAL A 17 -14.02 17.55 -13.17
C VAL A 17 -13.38 18.39 -12.08
N LEU A 18 -14.07 19.39 -11.52
CA LEU A 18 -13.57 20.23 -10.43
C LEU A 18 -13.22 19.42 -9.18
N LEU A 19 -14.04 18.43 -8.84
CA LEU A 19 -13.78 17.49 -7.76
C LEU A 19 -12.45 16.75 -8.00
N GLN A 20 -12.24 16.21 -9.21
CA GLN A 20 -10.97 15.55 -9.52
C GLN A 20 -9.80 16.53 -9.50
N LEU A 21 -9.93 17.71 -10.11
CA LEU A 21 -8.88 18.74 -10.04
C LEU A 21 -8.52 19.07 -8.60
N PHE A 22 -9.50 19.15 -7.69
CA PHE A 22 -9.26 19.31 -6.26
C PHE A 22 -8.42 18.15 -5.68
N TYR A 23 -8.74 16.90 -5.95
CA TYR A 23 -7.92 15.77 -5.46
C TYR A 23 -6.48 15.83 -5.96
N TYR A 24 -6.30 16.17 -7.24
CA TYR A 24 -4.98 16.23 -7.84
C TYR A 24 -4.16 17.43 -7.34
N LEU A 25 -4.76 18.62 -7.28
CA LEU A 25 -4.09 19.86 -6.86
C LEU A 25 -3.90 19.94 -5.34
N PHE A 26 -4.82 19.39 -4.56
CA PHE A 26 -4.70 19.37 -3.11
C PHE A 26 -3.86 18.16 -2.67
N PHE A 27 -4.36 16.93 -2.84
CA PHE A 27 -3.66 15.75 -2.29
C PHE A 27 -2.45 15.35 -3.13
N PHE A 28 -2.66 14.94 -4.38
CA PHE A 28 -1.65 14.19 -5.13
C PHE A 28 -0.44 15.02 -5.58
N VAL A 29 -0.61 16.33 -5.73
CA VAL A 29 0.50 17.23 -6.04
C VAL A 29 1.58 17.19 -4.95
N ARG A 30 1.20 16.89 -3.70
CA ARG A 30 2.14 16.83 -2.57
C ARG A 30 3.16 15.73 -2.76
N LEU A 31 2.76 14.55 -3.25
CA LEU A 31 3.71 13.48 -3.59
C LEU A 31 4.53 13.86 -4.82
N ALA A 32 3.90 14.44 -5.86
CA ALA A 32 4.59 14.86 -7.08
C ALA A 32 5.74 15.84 -6.83
N PHE A 33 5.60 16.73 -5.83
CA PHE A 33 6.64 17.68 -5.43
C PHE A 33 7.39 17.30 -4.14
N TYR A 34 7.10 16.14 -3.54
CA TYR A 34 7.79 15.71 -2.33
C TYR A 34 9.28 15.54 -2.61
N LYS A 35 10.12 16.22 -1.83
CA LYS A 35 11.57 16.03 -1.87
C LYS A 35 11.98 15.39 -0.55
N GLU A 36 12.72 14.30 -0.66
CA GLU A 36 13.38 13.71 0.49
C GLU A 36 14.38 14.74 1.03
N LYS A 37 14.32 14.96 2.35
CA LYS A 37 15.32 15.80 3.00
C LYS A 37 16.56 14.95 3.18
N GLU A 38 17.70 15.44 2.72
CA GLU A 38 18.98 14.84 3.07
C GLU A 38 19.11 14.85 4.59
N VAL A 39 19.35 13.67 5.16
CA VAL A 39 19.52 13.50 6.59
C VAL A 39 21.00 13.77 6.88
N LEU A 40 21.28 14.96 7.42
CA LEU A 40 22.66 15.39 7.76
C LEU A 40 23.28 14.52 8.87
N GLU A 41 22.44 14.00 9.78
CA GLU A 41 22.82 13.03 10.82
C GLU A 41 21.74 11.96 10.92
N SER A 42 22.02 10.76 10.41
CA SER A 42 21.11 9.62 10.55
C SER A 42 21.24 9.07 11.97
N GLN A 43 20.19 9.23 12.78
CA GLN A 43 20.08 8.45 14.02
C GLN A 43 19.63 7.03 13.65
N GLU A 44 20.60 6.15 13.50
CA GLU A 44 20.37 4.73 13.29
C GLU A 44 19.97 4.07 14.62
N TYR A 45 18.70 3.65 14.73
CA TYR A 45 18.18 2.94 15.89
C TYR A 45 18.35 1.42 15.74
N PRO A 46 18.49 0.65 16.82
CA PRO A 46 18.37 -0.81 16.71
C PRO A 46 17.01 -1.22 16.12
N VAL A 47 16.98 -2.11 15.12
CA VAL A 47 15.76 -2.52 14.40
C VAL A 47 15.47 -4.00 14.52
N SER A 48 14.22 -4.35 14.79
CA SER A 48 13.71 -5.71 14.63
C SER A 48 12.90 -5.81 13.34
N VAL A 49 13.43 -6.53 12.35
CA VAL A 49 12.69 -6.86 11.14
C VAL A 49 11.77 -8.04 11.46
N VAL A 50 10.46 -7.91 11.23
CA VAL A 50 9.49 -8.98 11.50
C VAL A 50 8.87 -9.47 10.19
N VAL A 51 9.02 -10.76 9.93
CA VAL A 51 8.46 -11.45 8.75
C VAL A 51 7.66 -12.64 9.25
N CYS A 52 6.42 -12.83 8.76
CA CYS A 52 5.68 -14.07 9.02
C CYS A 52 5.56 -14.87 7.73
N ALA A 53 5.74 -16.18 7.86
CA ALA A 53 5.75 -17.14 6.78
C ALA A 53 4.86 -18.33 7.12
N ARG A 54 4.07 -18.79 6.14
CA ARG A 54 3.31 -20.05 6.21
C ARG A 54 3.32 -20.71 4.85
N ASP A 55 4.02 -21.82 4.73
CA ASP A 55 4.30 -22.51 3.46
C ASP A 55 4.94 -21.58 2.41
N GLU A 56 6.06 -20.96 2.79
CA GLU A 56 6.72 -19.91 2.01
C GLU A 56 8.16 -20.29 1.61
N ALA A 57 8.53 -21.58 1.63
CA ALA A 57 9.90 -22.01 1.38
C ALA A 57 10.46 -21.44 0.05
N GLY A 58 9.69 -21.56 -1.03
CA GLY A 58 10.08 -21.06 -2.35
C GLY A 58 10.22 -19.52 -2.45
N ASN A 59 9.50 -18.77 -1.62
CA ASN A 59 9.62 -17.31 -1.56
C ASN A 59 10.80 -16.90 -0.66
N LEU A 60 10.96 -17.54 0.50
CA LEU A 60 12.04 -17.26 1.44
C LEU A 60 13.42 -17.54 0.87
N VAL A 61 13.60 -18.56 0.03
CA VAL A 61 14.87 -18.79 -0.70
C VAL A 61 15.30 -17.55 -1.48
N LYS A 62 14.34 -16.78 -2.01
CA LYS A 62 14.61 -15.57 -2.82
C LYS A 62 14.69 -14.30 -1.97
N SER A 63 13.76 -14.12 -1.04
CA SER A 63 13.58 -12.86 -0.30
C SER A 63 14.49 -12.74 0.93
N LEU A 64 14.67 -13.83 1.67
CA LEU A 64 15.34 -13.82 2.97
C LEU A 64 16.83 -13.40 2.89
N PRO A 65 17.63 -13.81 1.88
CA PRO A 65 18.99 -13.32 1.74
C PRO A 65 19.07 -11.79 1.65
N GLY A 66 18.15 -11.16 0.90
CA GLY A 66 18.09 -9.70 0.79
C GLY A 66 17.74 -9.01 2.11
N ILE A 67 16.91 -9.64 2.94
CA ILE A 67 16.57 -9.13 4.29
C ILE A 67 17.75 -9.30 5.27
N LEU A 68 18.52 -10.39 5.16
CA LEU A 68 19.63 -10.69 6.06
C LEU A 68 20.93 -9.94 5.74
N LEU A 69 21.16 -9.63 4.47
CA LEU A 69 22.38 -8.98 3.96
C LEU A 69 22.21 -7.46 3.84
N GLN A 70 21.74 -6.82 4.92
CA GLN A 70 21.54 -5.37 4.98
C GLN A 70 22.81 -4.66 5.48
N LYS A 71 23.23 -3.62 4.78
CA LYS A 71 24.26 -2.68 5.23
C LYS A 71 23.64 -1.70 6.21
N TYR A 72 23.87 -1.96 7.49
CA TYR A 72 23.32 -1.18 8.58
C TYR A 72 24.34 -1.06 9.71
N GLN A 73 24.73 0.17 10.09
CA GLN A 73 25.90 0.40 10.94
C GLN A 73 25.63 0.05 12.41
N THR A 74 24.39 0.21 12.84
CA THR A 74 23.99 -0.09 14.23
C THR A 74 23.79 -1.58 14.42
N THR A 75 22.59 -2.03 14.78
CA THR A 75 22.31 -3.44 14.99
C THR A 75 20.90 -3.72 14.53
N HIS A 76 20.69 -4.92 14.01
CA HIS A 76 19.37 -5.38 13.64
C HIS A 76 19.23 -6.86 13.97
N GLU A 77 18.00 -7.29 14.14
CA GLU A 77 17.64 -8.71 14.14
C GLU A 77 16.55 -8.95 13.10
N VAL A 78 16.42 -10.20 12.66
CA VAL A 78 15.33 -10.65 11.81
C VAL A 78 14.53 -11.69 12.59
N VAL A 79 13.33 -11.31 13.02
CA VAL A 79 12.37 -12.21 13.67
C VAL A 79 11.46 -12.81 12.60
N LEU A 80 11.71 -14.08 12.28
CA LEU A 80 10.92 -14.82 11.31
C LEU A 80 9.96 -15.76 12.02
N VAL A 81 8.67 -15.45 11.94
CA VAL A 81 7.60 -16.25 12.54
C VAL A 81 7.14 -17.31 11.54
N ASN A 82 7.43 -18.57 11.83
CA ASN A 82 6.94 -19.71 11.06
C ASN A 82 5.57 -20.14 11.59
N ASP A 83 4.50 -19.77 10.88
CA ASP A 83 3.11 -19.96 11.26
C ASP A 83 2.56 -21.31 10.77
N ASN A 84 2.92 -22.38 11.48
CA ASN A 84 2.41 -23.73 11.24
C ASN A 84 2.59 -24.21 9.77
N SER A 85 3.77 -23.99 9.20
CA SER A 85 4.09 -24.47 7.85
C SER A 85 4.18 -25.99 7.80
N VAL A 86 3.70 -26.57 6.70
CA VAL A 86 3.77 -28.02 6.41
C VAL A 86 4.76 -28.34 5.29
N ASP A 87 5.25 -27.34 4.57
CA ASP A 87 6.30 -27.47 3.55
C ASP A 87 7.72 -27.44 4.18
N ASP A 88 8.73 -27.33 3.31
CA ASP A 88 10.14 -27.29 3.71
C ASP A 88 10.57 -25.98 4.40
N THR A 89 9.65 -25.06 4.70
CA THR A 89 9.97 -23.77 5.35
C THR A 89 10.75 -23.97 6.64
N LYS A 90 10.38 -24.97 7.45
CA LYS A 90 11.08 -25.26 8.71
C LYS A 90 12.56 -25.57 8.49
N TYR A 91 12.86 -26.53 7.62
CA TYR A 91 14.23 -26.98 7.38
C TYR A 91 15.07 -25.88 6.73
N LEU A 92 14.49 -25.12 5.80
CA LEU A 92 15.14 -23.96 5.20
C LEU A 92 15.61 -22.97 6.28
N LEU A 93 14.72 -22.64 7.21
CA LEU A 93 15.01 -21.68 8.28
C LEU A 93 16.09 -22.19 9.24
N GLU A 94 16.09 -23.49 9.56
CA GLU A 94 17.13 -24.12 10.39
C GLU A 94 18.52 -23.97 9.74
N GLU A 95 18.63 -24.14 8.41
CA GLU A 95 19.89 -23.91 7.69
C GLU A 95 20.32 -22.44 7.73
N PHE A 96 19.40 -21.50 7.47
CA PHE A 96 19.73 -20.08 7.56
C PHE A 96 20.19 -19.66 8.97
N GLN A 97 19.63 -20.24 10.04
CA GLN A 97 20.04 -19.92 11.41
C GLN A 97 21.47 -20.39 11.74
N LYS A 98 21.99 -21.43 11.06
CA LYS A 98 23.38 -21.85 11.24
C LYS A 98 24.35 -20.75 10.80
N THR A 99 24.05 -20.11 9.67
CA THR A 99 24.86 -19.07 9.02
C THR A 99 24.62 -17.67 9.61
N PHE A 100 23.36 -17.28 9.83
CA PHE A 100 22.98 -15.91 10.19
C PHE A 100 22.55 -15.82 11.66
N LYS A 101 23.45 -15.36 12.53
CA LYS A 101 23.19 -15.26 13.98
C LYS A 101 22.13 -14.21 14.34
N GLN A 102 21.89 -13.24 13.47
CA GLN A 102 20.84 -12.24 13.63
C GLN A 102 19.44 -12.77 13.29
N LEU A 103 19.32 -13.96 12.68
CA LEU A 103 18.04 -14.59 12.36
C LEU A 103 17.49 -15.35 13.59
N ARG A 104 16.36 -14.88 14.09
CA ARG A 104 15.59 -15.53 15.14
C ARG A 104 14.31 -16.12 14.57
N VAL A 105 14.23 -17.44 14.55
CA VAL A 105 13.03 -18.15 14.10
C VAL A 105 12.10 -18.38 15.30
N LEU A 106 10.83 -18.00 15.15
CA LEU A 106 9.76 -18.28 16.11
C LEU A 106 8.80 -19.30 15.50
N PRO A 107 8.90 -20.59 15.84
CA PRO A 107 7.95 -21.59 15.39
C PRO A 107 6.63 -21.47 16.15
N LEU A 108 5.52 -21.38 15.42
CA LEU A 108 4.18 -21.50 15.96
C LEU A 108 3.58 -22.82 15.50
N THR A 109 3.33 -23.71 16.46
CA THR A 109 2.77 -25.05 16.21
C THR A 109 1.25 -25.10 16.41
N GLN A 110 0.65 -24.00 16.85
CA GLN A 110 -0.79 -23.87 17.09
C GLN A 110 -1.32 -22.63 16.40
N GLU A 111 -2.48 -22.78 15.75
CA GLU A 111 -3.18 -21.64 15.18
C GLU A 111 -3.81 -20.78 16.29
N GLY A 112 -3.81 -19.46 16.09
CA GLY A 112 -4.50 -18.54 16.98
C GLY A 112 -6.00 -18.81 16.98
N LYS A 113 -6.53 -19.36 18.08
CA LYS A 113 -7.98 -19.64 18.22
C LYS A 113 -8.78 -18.35 17.94
N LEU A 114 -9.68 -18.42 16.96
CA LEU A 114 -10.57 -17.31 16.56
C LEU A 114 -9.86 -16.07 15.99
N ILE A 115 -8.58 -16.17 15.60
CA ILE A 115 -7.82 -15.08 14.97
C ILE A 115 -7.41 -15.52 13.56
N PRO A 116 -8.26 -15.31 12.54
CA PRO A 116 -7.92 -15.64 11.16
C PRO A 116 -6.75 -14.78 10.63
N GLY A 117 -5.95 -15.39 9.75
CA GLY A 117 -4.91 -14.71 8.98
C GLY A 117 -3.65 -14.37 9.78
N LYS A 118 -2.89 -13.38 9.29
CA LYS A 118 -1.52 -13.08 9.76
C LYS A 118 -1.46 -12.36 11.12
N LYS A 119 -2.59 -11.95 11.71
CA LYS A 119 -2.61 -11.12 12.93
C LYS A 119 -2.00 -11.81 14.15
N PHE A 120 -2.31 -13.08 14.35
CA PHE A 120 -1.75 -13.86 15.46
C PHE A 120 -0.22 -14.03 15.32
N PRO A 121 0.31 -14.60 14.22
CA PRO A 121 1.76 -14.76 14.06
C PRO A 121 2.49 -13.41 14.08
N LEU A 122 1.93 -12.38 13.46
CA LEU A 122 2.51 -11.04 13.47
C LEU A 122 2.55 -10.45 14.89
N SER A 123 1.49 -10.61 15.68
CA SER A 123 1.48 -10.18 17.09
C SER A 123 2.55 -10.89 17.90
N MET A 124 2.77 -12.19 17.68
CA MET A 124 3.80 -12.95 18.36
C MET A 124 5.20 -12.46 17.98
N GLY A 125 5.47 -12.24 16.68
CA GLY A 125 6.74 -11.67 16.22
C GLY A 125 7.02 -10.27 16.77
N ILE A 126 6.01 -9.41 16.79
CA ILE A 126 6.13 -8.05 17.35
C ILE A 126 6.42 -8.08 18.85
N ARG A 127 5.77 -8.98 19.60
CA ARG A 127 5.97 -9.08 21.06
C ARG A 127 7.32 -9.69 21.43
N THR A 128 7.87 -10.56 20.60
CA THR A 128 9.17 -11.21 20.85
C THR A 128 10.36 -10.44 20.29
N ALA A 129 10.12 -9.45 19.43
CA ALA A 129 11.12 -8.51 18.95
C ALA A 129 11.89 -7.91 20.13
N LYS A 130 13.21 -7.83 20.01
CA LYS A 130 14.17 -7.26 20.96
C LYS A 130 14.12 -5.74 20.96
N TYR A 131 14.12 -5.12 19.78
CA TYR A 131 14.22 -3.68 19.61
C TYR A 131 12.85 -3.01 19.48
N ASP A 132 12.81 -1.70 19.77
CA ASP A 132 11.56 -0.94 19.72
C ASP A 132 11.18 -0.55 18.30
N VAL A 133 12.13 -0.23 17.42
CA VAL A 133 11.81 0.07 16.01
C VAL A 133 11.55 -1.24 15.27
N LEU A 134 10.32 -1.42 14.78
CA LEU A 134 9.91 -2.60 14.02
C LEU A 134 9.87 -2.26 12.54
N LEU A 135 10.40 -3.14 11.70
CA LEU A 135 10.28 -3.05 10.25
C LEU A 135 9.57 -4.31 9.74
N LEU A 136 8.41 -4.16 9.12
CA LEU A 136 7.57 -5.25 8.68
C LEU A 136 7.71 -5.47 7.17
N SER A 137 7.74 -6.74 6.80
CA SER A 137 7.66 -7.20 5.41
C SER A 137 6.90 -8.53 5.32
N ASP A 138 6.48 -8.87 4.10
CA ASP A 138 5.92 -10.18 3.78
C ASP A 138 7.02 -11.14 3.32
N ALA A 139 6.78 -12.45 3.46
CA ALA A 139 7.76 -13.48 3.06
C ALA A 139 8.04 -13.49 1.55
N ASP A 140 7.13 -12.95 0.73
CA ASP A 140 7.25 -12.82 -0.73
C ASP A 140 7.84 -11.48 -1.19
N CYS A 141 8.35 -10.67 -0.25
CA CYS A 141 8.88 -9.33 -0.51
C CYS A 141 10.39 -9.27 -0.32
N MET A 142 11.11 -8.87 -1.36
CA MET A 142 12.55 -8.65 -1.32
C MET A 142 12.86 -7.15 -1.18
N PRO A 143 13.77 -6.72 -0.29
CA PRO A 143 14.29 -5.35 -0.28
C PRO A 143 14.87 -4.95 -1.65
N ALA A 144 14.64 -3.72 -2.09
CA ALA A 144 15.17 -3.24 -3.37
C ALA A 144 16.68 -2.98 -3.33
N SER A 145 17.25 -2.85 -2.13
CA SER A 145 18.68 -2.60 -1.91
C SER A 145 19.16 -3.20 -0.58
N GLU A 146 20.48 -3.22 -0.40
CA GLU A 146 21.15 -3.51 0.87
C GLU A 146 20.99 -2.39 1.91
N TYR A 147 20.46 -1.21 1.55
CA TYR A 147 20.26 -0.06 2.43
C TYR A 147 18.80 0.11 2.89
N TRP A 148 17.94 -0.89 2.69
CA TRP A 148 16.51 -0.79 3.01
C TRP A 148 16.24 -0.44 4.47
N ILE A 149 16.91 -1.12 5.42
CA ILE A 149 16.77 -0.83 6.86
C ILE A 149 17.22 0.60 7.18
N GLN A 150 18.34 1.04 6.60
CA GLN A 150 18.88 2.38 6.80
C GLN A 150 17.90 3.44 6.28
N LYS A 151 17.44 3.29 5.03
CA LYS A 151 16.56 4.24 4.37
C LYS A 151 15.18 4.33 5.01
N MET A 152 14.60 3.20 5.44
CA MET A 152 13.33 3.23 6.16
C MET A 152 13.43 3.98 7.49
N GLN A 153 14.60 3.98 8.12
CA GLN A 153 14.79 4.68 9.40
C GLN A 153 14.99 6.18 9.28
N GLU A 154 15.38 6.69 8.12
CA GLU A 154 15.45 8.13 7.85
C GLU A 154 14.07 8.83 8.04
N GLY A 155 12.98 8.06 8.04
CA GLY A 155 11.64 8.53 8.38
C GLY A 155 11.44 8.86 9.87
N TYR A 156 12.23 8.27 10.77
CA TYR A 156 12.10 8.50 12.20
C TYR A 156 12.73 9.82 12.62
N LYS A 157 11.94 10.62 13.34
CA LYS A 157 12.31 11.88 13.97
C LYS A 157 11.60 11.96 15.31
N LYS A 158 11.95 12.96 16.12
CA LYS A 158 11.23 13.23 17.37
C LYS A 158 9.72 13.33 17.11
N GLY A 159 8.94 12.50 17.80
CA GLY A 159 7.48 12.43 17.66
C GLY A 159 6.95 11.51 16.56
N ILE A 160 7.81 10.97 15.68
CA ILE A 160 7.40 9.99 14.66
C ILE A 160 7.48 8.58 15.24
N ASP A 161 6.38 7.85 15.11
CA ASP A 161 6.23 6.46 15.57
C ASP A 161 5.87 5.51 14.45
N ILE A 162 5.48 6.02 13.27
CA ILE A 162 5.05 5.26 12.10
C ILE A 162 5.76 5.82 10.87
N VAL A 163 6.34 4.93 10.07
CA VAL A 163 6.93 5.25 8.76
C VAL A 163 6.29 4.38 7.69
N LEU A 164 5.68 5.04 6.70
CA LEU A 164 5.03 4.41 5.56
C LEU A 164 6.01 4.31 4.39
N GLY A 165 6.32 3.08 3.96
CA GLY A 165 7.15 2.81 2.79
C GLY A 165 6.32 2.50 1.54
N TYR A 166 6.99 2.30 0.40
CA TYR A 166 6.38 1.81 -0.84
C TYR A 166 6.76 0.34 -1.09
N GLY A 167 5.76 -0.52 -1.25
CA GLY A 167 5.92 -1.91 -1.67
C GLY A 167 5.60 -2.05 -3.15
N ALA A 168 6.61 -2.13 -3.99
CA ALA A 168 6.50 -2.29 -5.44
C ALA A 168 6.20 -3.75 -5.83
N TYR A 169 5.88 -3.96 -7.11
CA TYR A 169 5.87 -5.29 -7.71
C TYR A 169 6.98 -5.40 -8.76
N GLN A 170 7.56 -6.58 -8.90
CA GLN A 170 8.57 -6.82 -9.93
C GLN A 170 8.02 -6.51 -11.32
N LYS A 171 8.86 -5.85 -12.16
CA LYS A 171 8.53 -5.57 -13.55
C LYS A 171 8.63 -6.85 -14.36
N LYS A 172 7.50 -7.34 -14.88
CA LYS A 172 7.40 -8.53 -15.74
C LYS A 172 6.73 -8.14 -17.07
N LYS A 173 6.91 -8.99 -18.09
CA LYS A 173 6.21 -8.83 -19.37
C LYS A 173 4.70 -9.04 -19.19
N GLY A 174 3.91 -8.44 -20.08
CA GLY A 174 2.46 -8.63 -20.14
C GLY A 174 1.65 -7.50 -19.50
N PHE A 175 0.39 -7.39 -19.95
CA PHE A 175 -0.51 -6.31 -19.52
C PHE A 175 -0.95 -6.44 -18.06
N LEU A 176 -1.18 -7.67 -17.58
CA LEU A 176 -1.58 -7.91 -16.20
C LEU A 176 -0.55 -7.37 -15.19
N ASN A 177 0.75 -7.52 -15.45
CA ASN A 177 1.78 -6.96 -14.58
C ASN A 177 1.74 -5.42 -14.54
N LYS A 178 1.59 -4.77 -15.71
CA LYS A 178 1.46 -3.31 -15.80
C LYS A 178 0.23 -2.81 -15.03
N LEU A 179 -0.87 -3.55 -15.10
CA LEU A 179 -2.10 -3.26 -14.36
C LEU A 179 -1.91 -3.38 -12.84
N ILE A 180 -1.32 -4.49 -12.38
CA ILE A 180 -1.01 -4.73 -10.95
C ILE A 180 -0.12 -3.61 -10.40
N ARG A 181 0.92 -3.23 -11.15
CA ARG A 181 1.84 -2.15 -10.78
C ARG A 181 1.14 -0.80 -10.78
N PHE A 182 0.32 -0.50 -11.79
CA PHE A 182 -0.46 0.73 -11.84
C PHE A 182 -1.39 0.87 -10.63
N GLU A 183 -2.11 -0.19 -10.25
CA GLU A 183 -2.98 -0.15 -9.07
C GLU A 183 -2.21 0.02 -7.77
N THR A 184 -1.04 -0.60 -7.69
CA THR A 184 -0.14 -0.48 -6.53
C THR A 184 0.38 0.95 -6.42
N PHE A 185 0.83 1.52 -7.53
CA PHE A 185 1.20 2.93 -7.66
C PHE A 185 0.04 3.85 -7.27
N HIS A 186 -1.17 3.62 -7.78
CA HIS A 186 -2.32 4.49 -7.54
C HIS A 186 -2.79 4.45 -6.08
N THR A 187 -2.75 3.26 -5.46
CA THR A 187 -2.97 3.12 -4.01
C THR A 187 -1.91 3.87 -3.22
N ALA A 188 -0.63 3.77 -3.61
CA ALA A 188 0.47 4.52 -3.00
C ALA A 188 0.34 6.03 -3.16
N LEU A 189 -0.06 6.49 -4.34
CA LEU A 189 -0.37 7.90 -4.59
C LEU A 189 -1.42 8.39 -3.60
N GLN A 190 -2.44 7.59 -3.29
CA GLN A 190 -3.46 7.94 -2.30
C GLN A 190 -2.91 8.00 -0.86
N TYR A 191 -2.41 6.88 -0.31
CA TYR A 191 -2.06 6.85 1.11
C TYR A 191 -0.85 7.73 1.46
N LEU A 192 0.15 7.83 0.57
CA LEU A 192 1.31 8.70 0.78
C LEU A 192 0.91 10.18 0.69
N SER A 193 0.09 10.55 -0.30
CA SER A 193 -0.37 11.95 -0.43
C SER A 193 -1.29 12.38 0.70
N TYR A 194 -2.11 11.47 1.22
CA TYR A 194 -2.96 11.73 2.39
C TYR A 194 -2.11 11.88 3.66
N ALA A 195 -1.08 11.05 3.84
CA ALA A 195 -0.10 11.23 4.91
C ALA A 195 0.60 12.60 4.82
N LEU A 196 1.04 13.02 3.62
CA LEU A 196 1.62 14.34 3.38
C LEU A 196 0.63 15.50 3.60
N ALA A 197 -0.67 15.26 3.40
CA ALA A 197 -1.73 16.21 3.74
C ALA A 197 -2.10 16.20 5.24
N GLY A 198 -1.44 15.39 6.07
CA GLY A 198 -1.68 15.27 7.51
C GLY A 198 -2.91 14.44 7.87
N ILE A 199 -3.37 13.56 6.98
CA ILE A 199 -4.49 12.64 7.21
C ILE A 199 -4.11 11.20 6.84
N PRO A 200 -3.03 10.63 7.39
CA PRO A 200 -2.64 9.24 7.10
C PRO A 200 -3.76 8.28 7.48
N TYR A 201 -3.94 7.24 6.67
CA TYR A 201 -5.05 6.29 6.86
C TYR A 201 -4.69 4.84 6.59
N MET A 202 -3.57 4.58 5.92
CA MET A 202 -3.18 3.26 5.44
C MET A 202 -1.66 3.20 5.31
N GLY A 203 -1.11 2.02 5.58
CA GLY A 203 0.20 1.56 5.16
C GLY A 203 0.04 0.17 4.56
N VAL A 204 1.11 -0.36 3.98
CA VAL A 204 1.10 -1.70 3.37
C VAL A 204 2.11 -2.57 4.10
N GLY A 205 1.70 -3.73 4.58
CA GLY A 205 2.52 -4.63 5.42
C GLY A 205 3.79 -5.13 4.74
N ARG A 206 3.85 -5.00 3.41
CA ARG A 206 5.02 -5.28 2.57
C ARG A 206 6.18 -4.29 2.79
N ASN A 207 5.91 -3.08 3.26
CA ASN A 207 6.93 -2.08 3.56
C ASN A 207 6.39 -1.04 4.58
N LEU A 208 6.40 -1.43 5.85
CA LEU A 208 5.82 -0.64 6.93
C LEU A 208 6.74 -0.69 8.14
N SER A 209 6.98 0.45 8.78
CA SER A 209 7.72 0.48 10.04
C SER A 209 6.92 1.24 11.09
N TYR A 210 6.98 0.76 12.34
CA TYR A 210 6.46 1.50 13.49
C TYR A 210 7.17 1.07 14.78
N LYS A 211 7.08 1.91 15.82
CA LYS A 211 7.62 1.56 17.14
C LYS A 211 6.76 0.50 17.84
N ARG A 212 7.37 -0.45 18.52
CA ARG A 212 6.69 -1.52 19.26
C ARG A 212 5.77 -0.95 20.33
N ASN A 213 6.15 0.14 20.99
CA ASN A 213 5.31 0.78 22.00
C ASN A 213 3.92 1.19 21.49
N ILE A 214 3.80 1.76 20.28
CA ILE A 214 2.47 2.15 19.73
C ILE A 214 1.59 0.93 19.48
N PHE A 215 2.19 -0.21 19.15
CA PHE A 215 1.47 -1.48 19.03
C PHE A 215 0.97 -1.98 20.40
N MET A 216 1.80 -1.90 21.44
CA MET A 216 1.42 -2.34 22.77
C MET A 216 0.33 -1.43 23.39
N GLU A 217 0.50 -0.12 23.33
CA GLU A 217 -0.44 0.88 23.85
C GLU A 217 -1.83 0.80 23.19
N SER A 218 -1.85 0.51 21.88
CA SER A 218 -3.09 0.34 21.11
C SER A 218 -3.81 -1.00 21.34
N LYS A 219 -3.26 -1.85 22.23
CA LYS A 219 -3.65 -3.25 22.48
C LYS A 219 -3.53 -4.12 21.21
N GLY A 220 -2.61 -3.78 20.32
CA GLY A 220 -2.32 -4.48 19.08
C GLY A 220 -3.56 -4.63 18.20
N PHE A 221 -3.74 -5.84 17.66
CA PHE A 221 -4.85 -6.16 16.77
C PHE A 221 -6.16 -6.55 17.47
N ALA A 222 -6.27 -6.43 18.80
CA ALA A 222 -7.42 -6.95 19.56
C ALA A 222 -8.79 -6.52 18.99
N SER A 223 -8.93 -5.26 18.57
CA SER A 223 -10.17 -4.73 18.00
C SER A 223 -10.51 -5.24 16.59
N ILE A 224 -9.56 -5.85 15.89
CA ILE A 224 -9.70 -6.31 14.49
C ILE A 224 -9.35 -7.80 14.31
N ASN A 225 -9.10 -8.55 15.38
CA ASN A 225 -8.72 -9.96 15.33
C ASN A 225 -9.73 -10.84 14.57
N HIS A 226 -11.02 -10.53 14.68
CA HIS A 226 -12.09 -11.26 13.99
C HIS A 226 -12.16 -10.99 12.48
N ILE A 227 -11.40 -10.01 11.98
CA ILE A 227 -11.33 -9.64 10.56
C ILE A 227 -10.15 -10.40 9.96
N PRO A 228 -10.32 -11.19 8.88
CA PRO A 228 -9.22 -11.93 8.26
C PRO A 228 -8.06 -11.05 7.81
N GLY A 229 -8.33 -9.89 7.19
CA GLY A 229 -7.32 -8.92 6.73
C GLY A 229 -7.26 -7.61 7.49
N GLY A 230 -6.36 -6.74 7.03
CA GLY A 230 -6.13 -5.42 7.59
C GLY A 230 -5.27 -5.35 8.83
N ASP A 231 -4.36 -6.32 8.97
CA ASP A 231 -3.23 -6.27 9.88
C ASP A 231 -2.33 -5.04 9.64
N ASP A 232 -2.28 -4.52 8.43
CA ASP A 232 -1.60 -3.28 8.05
C ASP A 232 -2.57 -2.09 7.97
N ASP A 233 -3.52 -2.11 7.03
CA ASP A 233 -4.32 -0.95 6.67
C ASP A 233 -5.25 -0.49 7.81
N LEU A 234 -6.02 -1.38 8.45
CA LEU A 234 -6.92 -1.06 9.56
C LEU A 234 -6.15 -0.69 10.82
N PHE A 235 -4.99 -1.29 11.05
CA PHE A 235 -4.13 -0.93 12.16
C PHE A 235 -3.64 0.52 12.01
N ILE A 236 -3.05 0.86 10.86
CA ILE A 236 -2.61 2.24 10.56
C ILE A 236 -3.80 3.19 10.55
N ASN A 237 -4.96 2.80 10.00
CA ASN A 237 -6.17 3.61 10.03
C ASN A 237 -6.58 4.01 11.45
N LYS A 238 -6.36 3.12 12.42
CA LYS A 238 -6.69 3.33 13.83
C LYS A 238 -5.71 4.31 14.50
N ILE A 239 -4.41 4.08 14.36
CA ILE A 239 -3.38 4.72 15.20
C ILE A 239 -2.61 5.88 14.55
N ALA A 240 -2.64 5.99 13.22
CA ALA A 240 -1.88 7.02 12.53
C ALA A 240 -2.53 8.40 12.67
N THR A 241 -1.68 9.40 12.85
CA THR A 241 -2.03 10.81 13.03
C THR A 241 -1.07 11.69 12.23
N LYS A 242 -1.43 12.96 12.06
CA LYS A 242 -0.57 13.96 11.40
C LYS A 242 0.81 14.07 12.05
N THR A 243 0.91 13.91 13.37
CA THR A 243 2.12 14.22 14.14
C THR A 243 3.02 13.01 14.37
N ASN A 244 2.49 11.78 14.26
CA ASN A 244 3.27 10.55 14.51
C ASN A 244 3.63 9.76 13.26
N THR A 245 3.30 10.25 12.07
CA THR A 245 3.47 9.50 10.81
C THR A 245 4.38 10.26 9.85
N ALA A 246 5.36 9.55 9.28
CA ALA A 246 6.20 10.00 8.19
C ALA A 246 6.08 9.06 6.98
N ILE A 247 6.58 9.50 5.83
CA ILE A 247 6.72 8.66 4.64
C ILE A 247 8.19 8.54 4.25
N VAL A 248 8.56 7.39 3.69
CA VAL A 248 9.85 7.17 3.03
C VAL A 248 9.58 6.59 1.65
N ILE A 249 10.05 7.28 0.61
CA ILE A 249 9.83 6.87 -0.79
C ILE A 249 11.13 6.68 -1.57
N HIS A 250 12.29 6.72 -0.88
CA HIS A 250 13.58 6.51 -1.50
C HIS A 250 13.59 5.13 -2.16
N LYS A 251 14.11 5.02 -3.39
CA LYS A 251 14.06 3.78 -4.18
C LYS A 251 14.72 2.60 -3.44
N ASP A 252 15.83 2.88 -2.77
CA ASP A 252 16.55 1.90 -1.94
C ASP A 252 15.77 1.45 -0.69
N ALA A 253 14.76 2.21 -0.26
CA ALA A 253 13.83 1.84 0.81
C ALA A 253 12.62 1.04 0.32
N HIS A 254 12.48 0.77 -0.99
CA HIS A 254 11.34 -0.01 -1.49
C HIS A 254 11.50 -1.49 -1.16
N THR A 255 10.38 -2.20 -1.10
CA THR A 255 10.36 -3.67 -1.21
C THR A 255 9.70 -4.06 -2.54
N ILE A 256 10.03 -5.23 -3.05
CA ILE A 256 9.60 -5.72 -4.37
C ILE A 256 8.97 -7.10 -4.17
N SER A 257 7.68 -7.20 -4.49
CA SER A 257 6.93 -8.47 -4.40
C SER A 257 6.80 -9.14 -5.76
N GLU A 258 6.59 -10.46 -5.73
CA GLU A 258 6.21 -11.24 -6.90
C GLU A 258 4.74 -10.96 -7.30
N PRO A 259 4.45 -10.51 -8.54
CA PRO A 259 3.10 -10.27 -8.99
C PRO A 259 2.36 -11.57 -9.26
N LYS A 260 1.03 -11.57 -9.11
CA LYS A 260 0.18 -12.68 -9.59
C LYS A 260 0.30 -12.81 -11.11
N THR A 261 0.34 -14.04 -11.60
CA THR A 261 0.54 -14.35 -13.02
C THR A 261 -0.78 -14.57 -13.76
N THR A 262 -1.89 -14.80 -13.04
CA THR A 262 -3.21 -15.00 -13.62
C THR A 262 -4.22 -13.94 -13.16
N TRP A 263 -5.18 -13.62 -14.03
CA TRP A 263 -6.28 -12.69 -13.72
C TRP A 263 -7.16 -13.18 -12.57
N THR A 264 -7.36 -14.49 -12.46
CA THR A 264 -8.17 -15.11 -11.41
C THR A 264 -7.55 -14.91 -10.03
N GLU A 265 -6.25 -15.19 -9.88
CA GLU A 265 -5.53 -15.00 -8.62
C GLU A 265 -5.45 -13.52 -8.24
N TRP A 266 -5.17 -12.65 -9.21
CA TRP A 266 -5.16 -11.20 -8.99
C TRP A 266 -6.54 -10.71 -8.51
N ARG A 267 -7.63 -11.15 -9.15
CA ARG A 267 -8.99 -10.77 -8.74
C ARG A 267 -9.35 -11.30 -7.35
N LYS A 268 -8.95 -12.54 -7.01
CA LYS A 268 -9.11 -13.11 -5.67
C LYS A 268 -8.40 -12.24 -4.62
N GLN A 269 -7.14 -11.88 -4.89
CA GLN A 269 -6.35 -11.02 -4.02
C GLN A 269 -7.00 -9.63 -3.84
N LYS A 270 -7.50 -9.01 -4.91
CA LYS A 270 -8.13 -7.68 -4.85
C LYS A 270 -9.46 -7.72 -4.09
N ASN A 271 -10.31 -8.71 -4.36
CA ASN A 271 -11.56 -8.88 -3.61
C ASN A 271 -11.29 -8.98 -2.11
N ARG A 272 -10.23 -9.71 -1.70
CA ARG A 272 -9.82 -9.80 -0.30
C ARG A 272 -9.51 -8.42 0.28
N HIS A 273 -8.69 -7.61 -0.38
CA HIS A 273 -8.35 -6.26 0.10
C HIS A 273 -9.57 -5.33 0.17
N TYR A 274 -10.49 -5.36 -0.81
CA TYR A 274 -11.69 -4.49 -0.77
C TYR A 274 -12.65 -4.82 0.37
N THR A 275 -12.64 -6.05 0.89
CA THR A 275 -13.53 -6.42 2.02
C THR A 275 -13.12 -5.77 3.35
N THR A 276 -11.89 -5.26 3.49
CA THR A 276 -11.44 -4.53 4.69
C THR A 276 -11.87 -3.06 4.67
N ALA A 277 -12.04 -2.45 3.48
CA ALA A 277 -12.30 -1.03 3.32
C ALA A 277 -13.55 -0.51 4.05
N LYS A 278 -14.57 -1.36 4.27
CA LYS A 278 -15.79 -1.00 5.03
C LYS A 278 -15.53 -0.71 6.52
N TYR A 279 -14.41 -1.20 7.05
CA TYR A 279 -13.99 -1.02 8.44
C TYR A 279 -13.13 0.24 8.66
N TYR A 280 -12.77 0.98 7.60
CA TYR A 280 -12.10 2.28 7.77
C TYR A 280 -12.99 3.29 8.50
N LYS A 281 -12.36 4.27 9.17
CA LYS A 281 -13.05 5.41 9.79
C LYS A 281 -13.93 6.13 8.75
N PRO A 282 -15.12 6.65 9.14
CA PRO A 282 -16.09 7.24 8.20
C PRO A 282 -15.51 8.31 7.26
N LYS A 283 -14.62 9.18 7.77
CA LYS A 283 -13.93 10.20 6.97
C LYS A 283 -13.17 9.61 5.78
N PHE A 284 -12.47 8.50 5.97
CA PHE A 284 -11.69 7.87 4.89
C PHE A 284 -12.58 7.12 3.91
N LYS A 285 -13.65 6.48 4.39
CA LYS A 285 -14.68 5.91 3.49
C LYS A 285 -15.29 6.97 2.59
N PHE A 286 -15.62 8.14 3.15
CA PHE A 286 -16.13 9.27 2.37
C PHE A 286 -15.11 9.77 1.35
N LEU A 287 -13.87 10.05 1.76
CA LEU A 287 -12.83 10.57 0.86
C LEU A 287 -12.47 9.58 -0.25
N LEU A 288 -12.36 8.29 0.04
CA LEU A 288 -12.07 7.27 -0.97
C LEU A 288 -13.27 7.03 -1.88
N GLY A 289 -14.48 6.95 -1.31
CA GLY A 289 -15.71 6.78 -2.08
C GLY A 289 -15.99 7.95 -3.02
N LEU A 290 -15.79 9.19 -2.56
CA LEU A 290 -15.96 10.40 -3.35
C LEU A 290 -14.97 10.45 -4.53
N TYR A 291 -13.72 10.06 -4.30
CA TYR A 291 -12.72 9.95 -5.36
C TYR A 291 -13.09 8.86 -6.38
N SER A 292 -13.42 7.66 -5.92
CA SER A 292 -13.82 6.53 -6.78
C SER A 292 -15.08 6.85 -7.60
N ALA A 293 -16.07 7.51 -7.00
CA ALA A 293 -17.26 7.99 -7.69
C ALA A 293 -16.90 9.03 -8.76
N GLY A 294 -15.99 9.96 -8.45
CA GLY A 294 -15.46 10.90 -9.43
C GLY A 294 -14.81 10.20 -10.62
N CYS A 295 -13.96 9.20 -10.39
CA CYS A 295 -13.31 8.42 -11.45
C CYS A 295 -14.31 7.64 -12.32
N PHE A 296 -15.38 7.11 -11.72
CA PHE A 296 -16.42 6.39 -12.45
C PHE A 296 -17.33 7.31 -13.26
N LEU A 297 -17.77 8.43 -12.69
CA LEU A 297 -18.78 9.31 -13.28
C LEU A 297 -18.25 10.21 -14.40
N VAL A 298 -16.93 10.44 -14.48
CA VAL A 298 -16.36 11.42 -15.42
C VAL A 298 -16.67 11.11 -16.88
N TYR A 299 -16.52 9.86 -17.33
CA TYR A 299 -16.73 9.50 -18.74
C TYR A 299 -18.21 9.35 -19.12
N PRO A 300 -19.08 8.71 -18.31
CA PRO A 300 -20.52 8.71 -18.59
C PRO A 300 -21.10 10.13 -18.67
N LEU A 301 -20.72 11.02 -17.74
CA LEU A 301 -21.20 12.40 -17.77
C LEU A 301 -20.59 13.22 -18.92
N ALA A 302 -19.34 12.96 -19.30
CA ALA A 302 -18.75 13.57 -20.50
C ALA A 302 -19.51 13.17 -21.76
N LEU A 303 -19.83 11.89 -21.92
CA LEU A 303 -20.59 11.36 -23.06
C LEU A 303 -21.98 11.99 -23.13
N LEU A 304 -22.72 12.01 -22.01
CA LEU A 304 -24.04 12.64 -21.95
C LEU A 304 -23.96 14.14 -22.26
N SER A 305 -22.93 14.84 -21.77
CA SER A 305 -22.73 16.27 -22.04
C SER A 305 -22.38 16.54 -23.51
N ILE A 306 -21.60 15.66 -24.15
CA ILE A 306 -21.30 15.75 -25.59
C ILE A 306 -22.58 15.63 -26.43
N ILE A 307 -23.47 14.70 -26.07
CA ILE A 307 -24.70 14.42 -26.80
C ILE A 307 -25.74 15.54 -26.61
N PHE A 308 -25.93 16.01 -25.37
CA PHE A 308 -27.07 16.88 -25.01
C PHE A 308 -26.74 18.36 -24.83
N TYR A 309 -25.46 18.74 -24.68
CA TYR A 309 -25.04 20.14 -24.48
C TYR A 309 -24.12 20.64 -25.59
N GLY A 310 -23.01 19.94 -25.84
CA GLY A 310 -22.05 20.29 -26.89
C GLY A 310 -20.62 19.87 -26.58
N TRP A 311 -19.92 19.36 -27.60
CA TRP A 311 -18.64 18.69 -27.42
C TRP A 311 -17.45 19.60 -27.09
N LYS A 312 -17.45 20.86 -27.56
CA LYS A 312 -16.29 21.78 -27.44
C LYS A 312 -15.92 22.05 -25.98
N ALA A 313 -16.89 22.44 -25.16
CA ALA A 313 -16.66 22.74 -23.74
C ALA A 313 -16.25 21.49 -22.96
N VAL A 314 -16.87 20.34 -23.24
CA VAL A 314 -16.53 19.06 -22.61
C VAL A 314 -15.08 18.66 -22.94
N LEU A 315 -14.68 18.78 -24.21
CA LEU A 315 -13.33 18.45 -24.64
C LEU A 315 -12.28 19.32 -23.97
N VAL A 316 -12.51 20.64 -23.87
CA VAL A 316 -11.58 21.56 -23.18
C VAL A 316 -11.37 21.13 -21.73
N LEU A 317 -12.46 20.82 -21.00
CA LEU A 317 -12.38 20.37 -19.61
C LEU A 317 -11.68 19.02 -19.46
N LEU A 318 -11.93 18.07 -20.38
CA LEU A 318 -11.22 16.77 -20.40
C LEU A 318 -9.72 16.95 -20.67
N VAL A 319 -9.34 17.81 -21.61
CA VAL A 319 -7.94 18.07 -21.92
C VAL A 319 -7.22 18.71 -20.73
N VAL A 320 -7.81 19.73 -20.10
CA VAL A 320 -7.24 20.35 -18.88
C VAL A 320 -7.05 19.31 -17.78
N ARG A 321 -8.06 18.47 -17.56
CA ARG A 321 -8.00 17.35 -16.60
C ARG A 321 -6.88 16.37 -16.94
N TRP A 322 -6.77 15.93 -18.19
CA TRP A 322 -5.74 14.99 -18.64
C TRP A 322 -4.33 15.56 -18.51
N LEU A 323 -4.13 16.84 -18.83
CA LEU A 323 -2.83 17.49 -18.67
C LEU A 323 -2.38 17.50 -17.21
N LEU A 324 -3.28 17.86 -16.28
CA LEU A 324 -2.96 17.83 -14.86
C LEU A 324 -2.67 16.41 -14.37
N LEU A 325 -3.52 15.44 -14.73
CA LEU A 325 -3.35 14.04 -14.37
C LEU A 325 -2.03 13.49 -14.91
N ALA A 326 -1.73 13.73 -16.18
CA ALA A 326 -0.49 13.30 -16.83
C ALA A 326 0.74 13.88 -16.13
N PHE A 327 0.70 15.16 -15.75
CA PHE A 327 1.78 15.82 -15.03
C PHE A 327 2.01 15.21 -13.65
N VAL A 328 0.96 15.11 -12.83
CA VAL A 328 1.05 14.57 -11.46
C VAL A 328 1.47 13.11 -11.47
N TRP A 329 0.89 12.29 -12.36
CA TRP A 329 1.27 10.88 -12.47
C TRP A 329 2.70 10.71 -12.95
N LYS A 330 3.17 11.48 -13.93
CA LYS A 330 4.57 11.42 -14.38
C LYS A 330 5.53 11.61 -13.21
N LYS A 331 5.36 12.71 -12.48
CA LYS A 331 6.23 13.07 -11.35
C LYS A 331 6.17 12.06 -10.22
N SER A 332 4.98 11.57 -9.87
CA SER A 332 4.82 10.56 -8.82
C SER A 332 5.36 9.19 -9.24
N MET A 333 5.16 8.78 -10.51
CA MET A 333 5.70 7.52 -11.04
C MET A 333 7.22 7.55 -11.09
N GLU A 334 7.84 8.67 -11.46
CA GLU A 334 9.30 8.84 -11.41
C GLU A 334 9.86 8.62 -10.00
N LYS A 335 9.18 9.14 -8.97
CA LYS A 335 9.55 8.97 -7.56
C LYS A 335 9.43 7.53 -7.08
N LEU A 336 8.33 6.86 -7.45
CA LEU A 336 8.05 5.49 -7.04
C LEU A 336 8.70 4.44 -7.96
N ASN A 337 9.56 4.86 -8.90
CA ASN A 337 10.26 3.98 -9.85
C ASN A 337 9.35 3.23 -10.84
N GLU A 338 8.21 3.85 -11.19
CA GLU A 338 7.15 3.31 -12.05
C GLU A 338 7.01 4.10 -13.38
N SER A 339 8.05 4.83 -13.81
CA SER A 339 8.00 5.75 -14.95
C SER A 339 7.62 5.09 -16.28
N ASP A 340 7.88 3.80 -16.46
CA ASP A 340 7.49 3.04 -17.65
C ASP A 340 5.96 2.88 -17.81
N LEU A 341 5.19 3.09 -16.74
CA LEU A 341 3.73 3.06 -16.79
C LEU A 341 3.14 4.34 -17.40
N TRP A 342 3.89 5.44 -17.41
CA TRP A 342 3.37 6.75 -17.83
C TRP A 342 2.91 6.79 -19.28
N SER A 343 3.55 6.02 -20.17
CA SER A 343 3.14 5.92 -21.59
C SER A 343 1.72 5.37 -21.77
N TYR A 344 1.16 4.73 -20.73
CA TYR A 344 -0.20 4.17 -20.71
C TYR A 344 -1.17 5.01 -19.85
N PHE A 345 -0.84 6.26 -19.49
CA PHE A 345 -1.63 7.02 -18.53
C PHE A 345 -3.11 7.19 -18.94
N LEU A 346 -3.39 7.45 -20.22
CA LEU A 346 -4.79 7.54 -20.71
C LEU A 346 -5.50 6.20 -20.55
N LEU A 347 -4.85 5.10 -20.95
CA LEU A 347 -5.41 3.76 -20.80
C LEU A 347 -5.73 3.44 -19.34
N PHE A 348 -4.85 3.82 -18.41
CA PHE A 348 -5.05 3.61 -16.99
C PHE A 348 -6.11 4.55 -16.38
N ASP A 349 -6.23 5.77 -16.89
CA ASP A 349 -7.29 6.70 -16.51
C ASP A 349 -8.68 6.16 -16.91
N PHE A 350 -8.81 5.63 -18.12
CA PHE A 350 -10.00 4.89 -18.55
C PHE A 350 -10.22 3.60 -17.73
N TRP A 351 -9.14 2.86 -17.44
CA TRP A 351 -9.22 1.66 -16.61
C TRP A 351 -9.79 1.95 -15.22
N ASN A 352 -9.42 3.06 -14.58
CA ASN A 352 -9.95 3.42 -13.25
C ASN A 352 -11.48 3.48 -13.22
N CYS A 353 -12.12 3.94 -14.30
CA CYS A 353 -13.58 3.95 -14.42
C CYS A 353 -14.15 2.52 -14.35
N LEU A 354 -13.58 1.57 -15.11
CA LEU A 354 -14.02 0.18 -15.13
C LEU A 354 -13.67 -0.54 -13.82
N TYR A 355 -12.48 -0.27 -13.29
CA TYR A 355 -11.95 -0.88 -12.09
C TYR A 355 -12.86 -0.66 -10.87
N TYR A 356 -13.29 0.58 -10.62
CA TYR A 356 -14.16 0.86 -9.49
C TYR A 356 -15.54 0.23 -9.64
N LEU A 357 -16.06 0.11 -10.87
CA LEU A 357 -17.30 -0.63 -11.13
C LEU A 357 -17.13 -2.13 -10.82
N LEU A 358 -16.01 -2.74 -11.23
CA LEU A 358 -15.75 -4.17 -11.06
C LEU A 358 -15.61 -4.60 -9.60
N PHE A 359 -15.03 -3.75 -8.76
CA PHE A 359 -14.72 -4.07 -7.35
C PHE A 359 -15.69 -3.46 -6.33
N LEU A 360 -16.62 -2.58 -6.76
CA LEU A 360 -17.65 -2.03 -5.88
C LEU A 360 -18.45 -3.11 -5.11
N PRO A 361 -18.88 -4.24 -5.72
CA PRO A 361 -19.59 -5.27 -4.99
C PRO A 361 -18.78 -5.88 -3.85
N SER A 362 -17.45 -5.93 -3.98
CA SER A 362 -16.56 -6.53 -2.98
C SER A 362 -16.47 -5.73 -1.68
N VAL A 363 -16.77 -4.43 -1.72
CA VAL A 363 -16.87 -3.57 -0.53
C VAL A 363 -18.01 -4.01 0.40
N PHE A 364 -19.11 -4.52 -0.18
CA PHE A 364 -20.29 -4.94 0.56
C PHE A 364 -20.25 -6.43 0.97
N LYS A 365 -19.33 -7.22 0.41
CA LYS A 365 -19.18 -8.64 0.75
C LYS A 365 -18.60 -8.85 2.14
N LYS A 366 -18.94 -9.97 2.78
CA LYS A 366 -18.25 -10.43 3.99
C LYS A 366 -16.87 -10.98 3.60
N PRO A 367 -15.80 -10.73 4.37
CA PRO A 367 -14.50 -11.35 4.14
C PRO A 367 -14.61 -12.88 4.14
N ALA A 368 -13.87 -13.55 3.27
CA ALA A 368 -13.77 -15.01 3.31
C ALA A 368 -13.12 -15.46 4.62
N LYS A 369 -13.56 -16.59 5.19
CA LYS A 369 -13.03 -17.12 6.45
C LYS A 369 -11.56 -17.57 6.34
N SER A 370 -11.10 -17.95 5.14
CA SER A 370 -9.73 -18.41 4.90
C SER A 370 -8.82 -17.30 4.35
N TRP A 371 -7.56 -17.31 4.78
CA TRP A 371 -6.54 -16.30 4.41
C TRP A 371 -5.91 -16.52 3.02
N LYS A 372 -5.80 -17.79 2.57
CA LYS A 372 -5.19 -18.20 1.29
C LYS A 372 -6.21 -18.34 0.14
#